data_AF-A0A660UM28-F1
#
_entry.id   AF-A0A660UM28-F1
#
_cell.length_a   1.000
_cell.length_b   1.000
_cell.length_c   1.000
_cell.angle_alpha   90.00
_cell.angle_beta   90.00
_cell.angle_gamma   90.00
#
_symmetry.space_group_name_H-M   'P 1'
#
loop_
_entity.id
_entity.type
_entity.pdbx_description
1 polymer ?
#
loop_
_entity_poly.entity_id
_entity_poly.type
_entity_poly.pdbx_seq_one_letter_code
_entity_poly.pdbx_strand_id
1 'polypeptide(L)'
;MKTKKKRCLTPFSSPSSGFTLIEALFAAMLLGLVIAALAAASGSFTMANGYGMDLTTAEFLIEQVRELTTSAVDPDDDDYVDFNTFVTDPRYDGTPFGPVDARGNPLPAEFSGFKQIVEIERVQSGNFDQAGPFDSPFVRVTVTVTKGGQPISSTSWIRANMDE
;
A
#
# COMPACT_ATOMS: atom_id res chain seq x y z
N MET A 1 49.90 64.13 17.29
CA MET A 1 49.87 64.14 15.80
C MET A 1 50.02 62.70 15.31
N LYS A 2 48.94 62.02 14.92
CA LYS A 2 48.96 60.60 14.47
C LYS A 2 48.75 60.54 12.96
N THR A 3 49.77 60.10 12.23
CA THR A 3 49.77 59.97 10.77
C THR A 3 48.99 58.72 10.35
N LYS A 4 47.85 58.91 9.66
CA LYS A 4 47.06 57.83 9.05
C LYS A 4 47.79 57.30 7.82
N LYS A 5 48.31 56.08 7.92
CA LYS A 5 48.91 55.31 6.82
C LYS A 5 47.79 54.80 5.90
N LYS A 6 47.55 55.46 4.77
CA LYS A 6 46.64 54.99 3.71
C LYS A 6 47.22 53.71 3.09
N ARG A 7 46.59 52.56 3.31
CA ARG A 7 46.87 51.33 2.56
C ARG A 7 46.25 51.46 1.18
N CYS A 8 47.11 51.49 0.15
CA CYS A 8 46.71 51.38 -1.24
C CYS A 8 46.25 49.93 -1.48
N LEU A 9 44.95 49.72 -1.70
CA LEU A 9 44.39 48.45 -2.13
C LEU A 9 44.68 48.32 -3.63
N THR A 10 45.59 47.43 -4.00
CA THR A 10 45.80 47.07 -5.40
C THR A 10 44.56 46.32 -5.90
N PRO A 11 44.00 46.68 -7.06
CA PRO A 11 42.89 45.95 -7.65
C PRO A 11 43.35 44.52 -7.95
N PHE A 12 42.66 43.53 -7.38
CA PHE A 12 42.82 42.14 -7.78
C PHE A 12 42.31 42.02 -9.22
N SER A 13 43.21 42.07 -10.19
CA SER A 13 42.92 41.70 -11.56
C SER A 13 42.71 40.19 -11.58
N SER A 14 41.45 39.76 -11.58
CA SER A 14 41.11 38.38 -11.87
C SER A 14 41.58 38.09 -13.31
N PRO A 15 42.45 37.10 -13.55
CA PRO A 15 42.76 36.71 -14.92
C PRO A 15 41.47 36.27 -15.59
N SER A 16 41.12 36.93 -16.71
CA SER A 16 40.02 36.55 -17.58
C SER A 16 40.39 35.27 -18.34
N SER A 17 40.38 34.15 -17.62
CA SER A 17 40.52 32.82 -18.19
C SER A 17 39.17 32.42 -18.80
N GLY A 18 39.09 32.42 -20.12
CA GLY A 18 37.95 31.81 -20.80
C GLY A 18 37.90 30.30 -20.56
N PHE A 19 36.71 29.72 -20.66
CA PHE A 19 36.54 28.26 -20.65
C PHE A 19 37.26 27.65 -21.85
N THR A 20 37.97 26.55 -21.64
CA THR A 20 38.50 25.77 -22.76
C THR A 20 37.36 24.99 -23.44
N LEU A 21 37.50 24.69 -24.73
CA LEU A 21 36.48 23.93 -25.47
C LEU A 21 36.16 22.58 -24.81
N ILE A 22 37.19 21.91 -24.29
CA ILE A 22 37.03 20.62 -23.63
C ILE A 22 36.30 20.74 -22.30
N GLU A 23 36.54 21.82 -21.55
CA GLU A 23 35.85 22.10 -20.28
C GLU A 23 34.38 22.43 -20.51
N ALA A 24 34.06 23.20 -21.57
CA ALA A 24 32.68 23.45 -21.97
C ALA A 24 31.96 22.16 -22.41
N LEU A 25 32.67 21.26 -23.09
CA LEU A 25 32.14 19.97 -23.51
C LEU A 25 31.84 19.06 -22.31
N PHE A 26 32.75 18.97 -21.35
CA PHE A 26 32.50 18.24 -20.10
C PHE A 26 31.37 18.86 -19.28
N ALA A 27 31.31 20.18 -19.16
CA ALA A 27 30.23 20.87 -18.46
C ALA A 27 28.86 20.58 -19.11
N ALA A 28 28.77 20.60 -20.43
CA ALA A 28 27.54 20.27 -21.16
C ALA A 28 27.12 18.80 -20.94
N MET A 29 28.08 17.86 -20.96
CA MET A 29 27.81 16.45 -20.69
C MET A 29 27.30 16.22 -19.26
N LEU A 30 27.94 16.85 -18.25
CA LEU A 30 27.52 16.75 -16.87
C LEU A 30 26.13 17.36 -16.64
N LEU A 31 25.85 18.51 -17.25
CA LEU A 31 24.54 19.14 -17.16
C LEU A 31 23.45 18.24 -17.77
N GLY A 32 23.73 17.62 -18.92
CA GLY A 32 22.81 16.64 -19.53
C GLY A 32 22.53 15.45 -18.63
N LEU A 33 23.56 14.88 -17.99
CA LEU A 33 23.42 13.79 -17.03
C LEU A 33 22.56 14.16 -15.82
N VAL A 34 22.76 15.36 -15.26
CA VAL A 34 21.99 15.84 -14.11
C VAL A 34 20.51 16.00 -14.46
N ILE A 35 20.19 16.57 -15.63
CA ILE A 35 18.80 16.73 -16.08
C ILE A 35 18.14 15.37 -16.31
N ALA A 36 18.84 14.44 -16.97
CA ALA A 36 18.32 13.08 -17.19
C ALA A 36 18.07 12.34 -15.88
N ALA A 37 19.01 12.42 -14.92
CA ALA A 37 18.85 11.82 -13.60
C ALA A 37 17.67 12.41 -12.83
N LEU A 38 17.48 13.73 -12.88
CA LEU A 38 16.35 14.40 -12.21
C LEU A 38 15.01 14.00 -12.80
N ALA A 39 14.91 13.88 -14.13
CA ALA A 39 13.70 13.42 -14.80
C ALA A 39 13.34 11.97 -14.42
N ALA A 40 14.35 11.09 -14.42
CA ALA A 40 14.18 9.70 -13.99
C ALA A 40 13.76 9.60 -12.51
N ALA A 41 14.40 10.37 -11.63
CA ALA A 41 14.07 10.42 -10.21
C ALA A 41 12.62 10.88 -9.99
N SER A 42 12.20 11.95 -10.67
CA SER A 42 10.82 12.47 -10.59
C SER A 42 9.78 11.42 -11.02
N GLY A 43 10.05 10.68 -12.10
CA GLY A 43 9.20 9.57 -12.53
C GLY A 43 9.09 8.47 -11.48
N SER A 44 10.22 8.10 -10.85
CA SER A 44 10.25 7.07 -9.81
C SER A 44 9.43 7.45 -8.57
N PHE A 45 9.46 8.73 -8.16
CA PHE A 45 8.68 9.20 -7.01
C PHE A 45 7.17 9.15 -7.26
N THR A 46 6.72 9.51 -8.46
CA THR A 46 5.29 9.42 -8.81
C THR A 46 4.79 7.98 -8.78
N MET A 47 5.57 7.04 -9.32
CA MET A 47 5.23 5.61 -9.28
C MET A 47 5.22 5.07 -7.85
N ALA A 48 6.23 5.41 -7.04
CA ALA A 48 6.31 4.99 -5.64
C ALA A 48 5.12 5.52 -4.81
N ASN A 49 4.73 6.77 -5.03
CA ASN A 49 3.57 7.36 -4.34
C ASN A 49 2.25 6.67 -4.76
N GLY A 50 2.11 6.30 -6.04
CA GLY A 50 0.96 5.53 -6.52
C GLY A 50 0.87 4.16 -5.85
N TYR A 51 2.00 3.46 -5.75
CA TYR A 51 2.05 2.16 -5.07
C TYR A 51 1.75 2.27 -3.57
N GLY A 52 2.25 3.32 -2.91
CA GLY A 52 1.95 3.58 -1.50
C GLY A 52 0.46 3.81 -1.25
N MET A 53 -0.21 4.58 -2.12
CA MET A 53 -1.65 4.77 -2.07
C MET A 53 -2.40 3.44 -2.22
N ASP A 54 -2.04 2.65 -3.24
CA ASP A 54 -2.65 1.34 -3.51
C ASP A 54 -2.49 0.37 -2.32
N LEU A 55 -1.34 0.38 -1.66
CA LEU A 55 -1.10 -0.42 -0.46
C LEU A 55 -2.01 0.03 0.69
N THR A 56 -2.08 1.33 0.99
CA THR A 56 -2.96 1.83 2.07
C THR A 56 -4.43 1.54 1.80
N THR A 57 -4.86 1.60 0.54
CA THR A 57 -6.22 1.21 0.15
C THR A 57 -6.43 -0.30 0.32
N ALA A 58 -5.45 -1.13 -0.06
CA ALA A 58 -5.54 -2.58 0.14
C ALA A 58 -5.64 -2.95 1.63
N GLU A 59 -4.84 -2.30 2.49
CA GLU A 59 -4.93 -2.48 3.94
C GLU A 59 -6.30 -2.05 4.49
N PHE A 60 -6.81 -0.90 4.07
CA PHE A 60 -8.16 -0.47 4.44
C PHE A 60 -9.21 -1.53 4.08
N LEU A 61 -9.17 -2.05 2.84
CA LEU A 61 -10.11 -3.07 2.37
C LEU A 61 -9.99 -4.39 3.15
N ILE A 62 -8.77 -4.79 3.51
CA ILE A 62 -8.52 -5.95 4.38
C ILE A 62 -9.20 -5.76 5.73
N GLU A 63 -9.06 -4.58 6.33
CA GLU A 63 -9.65 -4.28 7.63
C GLU A 63 -11.19 -4.24 7.58
N GLN A 64 -11.80 -3.84 6.46
CA GLN A 64 -13.25 -3.96 6.28
C GLN A 64 -13.70 -5.42 6.38
N VAL A 65 -12.98 -6.37 5.79
CA VAL A 65 -13.29 -7.81 5.91
C VAL A 65 -12.98 -8.33 7.31
N ARG A 66 -11.89 -7.86 7.93
CA ARG A 66 -11.57 -8.21 9.33
C ARG A 66 -12.71 -7.83 10.27
N GLU A 67 -13.25 -6.62 10.10
CA GLU A 67 -14.39 -6.13 10.88
C GLU A 67 -15.68 -6.89 10.54
N LEU A 68 -15.92 -7.21 9.27
CA LEU A 68 -17.04 -8.08 8.87
C LEU A 68 -16.99 -9.44 9.60
N THR A 69 -15.80 -9.93 9.97
CA THR A 69 -15.65 -11.17 10.76
C THR A 69 -15.64 -10.99 12.29
N THR A 70 -15.54 -9.77 12.83
CA THR A 70 -15.75 -9.50 14.28
C THR A 70 -17.21 -9.28 14.63
N SER A 71 -17.95 -8.81 13.64
CA SER A 71 -19.32 -8.38 13.73
C SER A 71 -20.20 -9.39 14.49
N ALA A 72 -20.52 -9.05 15.75
CA ALA A 72 -21.48 -9.78 16.57
C ALA A 72 -22.89 -9.49 16.05
N VAL A 73 -23.70 -10.53 15.85
CA VAL A 73 -25.08 -10.39 15.36
C VAL A 73 -25.83 -9.38 16.21
N ASP A 74 -26.25 -8.27 15.61
CA ASP A 74 -27.31 -7.45 16.17
C ASP A 74 -28.64 -8.11 15.78
N PRO A 75 -29.38 -8.71 16.72
CA PRO A 75 -30.61 -9.44 16.39
C PRO A 75 -31.72 -8.55 15.83
N ASP A 76 -31.58 -7.22 15.90
CA ASP A 76 -32.53 -6.25 15.38
C ASP A 76 -32.11 -5.66 14.00
N ASP A 77 -30.96 -6.06 13.44
CA ASP A 77 -30.45 -5.56 12.14
C ASP A 77 -30.51 -6.65 11.05
N ASP A 78 -31.54 -6.58 10.21
CA ASP A 78 -31.77 -7.53 9.09
C ASP A 78 -30.67 -7.47 8.00
N ASP A 79 -29.86 -6.42 7.96
CA ASP A 79 -28.81 -6.23 6.96
C ASP A 79 -27.44 -6.76 7.43
N TYR A 80 -27.41 -7.47 8.57
CA TYR A 80 -26.19 -7.93 9.18
C TYR A 80 -25.76 -9.33 8.72
N VAL A 81 -24.49 -9.48 8.32
CA VAL A 81 -23.91 -10.78 7.97
C VAL A 81 -23.23 -11.36 9.21
N ASP A 82 -23.84 -12.38 9.81
CA ASP A 82 -23.19 -13.12 10.89
C ASP A 82 -21.96 -13.90 10.40
N PHE A 83 -21.08 -14.26 11.33
CA PHE A 83 -19.84 -14.96 10.99
C PHE A 83 -20.07 -16.34 10.35
N ASN A 84 -21.12 -17.07 10.74
CA ASN A 84 -21.46 -18.38 10.17
C ASN A 84 -21.94 -18.25 8.71
N THR A 85 -22.72 -17.23 8.42
CA THR A 85 -23.19 -16.85 7.10
C THR A 85 -22.00 -16.44 6.25
N PHE A 86 -21.10 -15.60 6.76
CA PHE A 86 -19.85 -15.26 6.06
C PHE A 86 -19.02 -16.50 5.68
N VAL A 87 -18.82 -17.43 6.63
CA VAL A 87 -18.01 -18.65 6.42
C VAL A 87 -18.65 -19.65 5.47
N THR A 88 -19.98 -19.68 5.36
CA THR A 88 -20.70 -20.66 4.53
C THR A 88 -21.13 -20.10 3.18
N ASP A 89 -21.05 -18.79 2.99
CA ASP A 89 -21.48 -18.14 1.75
C ASP A 89 -20.38 -18.26 0.66
N PRO A 90 -20.68 -18.93 -0.47
CA PRO A 90 -19.72 -19.14 -1.55
C PRO A 90 -19.29 -17.84 -2.26
N ARG A 91 -19.95 -16.71 -1.99
CA ARG A 91 -19.52 -15.40 -2.51
C ARG A 91 -18.17 -14.98 -1.93
N TYR A 92 -17.86 -15.38 -0.70
CA TYR A 92 -16.64 -14.99 -0.03
C TYR A 92 -15.51 -16.00 -0.23
N ASP A 93 -15.79 -17.31 -0.25
CA ASP A 93 -14.73 -18.33 -0.31
C ASP A 93 -14.18 -18.59 -1.73
N GLY A 94 -12.91 -18.27 -1.93
CA GLY A 94 -12.11 -18.49 -3.14
C GLY A 94 -12.49 -17.66 -4.37
N THR A 95 -13.63 -16.96 -4.34
CA THR A 95 -14.16 -16.22 -5.48
C THR A 95 -13.82 -14.73 -5.39
N PRO A 96 -13.19 -14.12 -6.42
CA PRO A 96 -12.94 -12.69 -6.41
C PRO A 96 -14.24 -11.87 -6.46
N PHE A 97 -14.44 -10.97 -5.49
CA PHE A 97 -15.58 -10.06 -5.44
C PHE A 97 -15.15 -8.58 -5.37
N GLY A 98 -16.11 -7.68 -5.59
CA GLY A 98 -15.88 -6.23 -5.50
C GLY A 98 -15.69 -5.77 -4.05
N PRO A 99 -15.03 -4.63 -3.80
CA PRO A 99 -14.79 -4.18 -2.44
C PRO A 99 -16.08 -3.95 -1.65
N VAL A 100 -16.14 -4.50 -0.43
CA VAL A 100 -17.26 -4.30 0.50
C VAL A 100 -16.83 -3.61 1.78
N ASP A 101 -17.77 -2.95 2.46
CA ASP A 101 -17.56 -2.41 3.80
C ASP A 101 -17.69 -3.48 4.90
N ALA A 102 -17.52 -3.06 6.16
CA ALA A 102 -17.62 -3.94 7.32
C ALA A 102 -19.01 -4.53 7.56
N ARG A 103 -20.03 -4.08 6.81
CA ARG A 103 -21.40 -4.60 6.82
C ARG A 103 -21.69 -5.47 5.59
N GLY A 104 -20.71 -5.67 4.71
CA GLY A 104 -20.89 -6.42 3.47
C GLY A 104 -21.51 -5.61 2.33
N ASN A 105 -21.72 -4.30 2.49
CA ASN A 105 -22.26 -3.45 1.43
C ASN A 105 -21.18 -3.10 0.41
N PRO A 106 -21.49 -3.04 -0.90
CA PRO A 106 -20.54 -2.61 -1.91
C PRO A 106 -20.02 -1.19 -1.66
N LEU A 107 -18.71 -1.00 -1.74
CA LEU A 107 -18.09 0.31 -1.64
C LEU A 107 -18.28 1.14 -2.93
N PRO A 108 -18.11 2.48 -2.86
CA PRO A 108 -18.25 3.38 -4.00
C PRO A 108 -17.35 3.04 -5.20
N ALA A 109 -17.68 3.62 -6.35
CA ALA A 109 -17.03 3.35 -7.63
C ALA A 109 -15.52 3.67 -7.66
N GLU A 110 -15.01 4.53 -6.76
CA GLU A 110 -13.57 4.78 -6.61
C GLU A 110 -12.74 3.53 -6.27
N PHE A 111 -13.35 2.52 -5.65
CA PHE A 111 -12.69 1.26 -5.32
C PHE A 111 -12.83 0.20 -6.43
N SER A 112 -13.51 0.51 -7.54
CA SER A 112 -13.83 -0.48 -8.60
C SER A 112 -12.61 -1.13 -9.27
N GLY A 113 -11.44 -0.49 -9.18
CA GLY A 113 -10.16 -1.05 -9.65
C GLY A 113 -9.63 -2.19 -8.77
N PHE A 114 -10.12 -2.33 -7.55
CA PHE A 114 -9.72 -3.35 -6.59
C PHE A 114 -10.69 -4.53 -6.58
N LYS A 115 -10.18 -5.70 -6.19
CA LYS A 115 -10.95 -6.91 -5.91
C LYS A 115 -10.45 -7.55 -4.62
N GLN A 116 -11.35 -8.19 -3.89
CA GLN A 116 -11.03 -8.98 -2.70
C GLN A 116 -11.22 -10.45 -3.03
N ILE A 117 -10.31 -11.29 -2.55
CA ILE A 117 -10.39 -12.75 -2.59
C ILE A 117 -10.26 -13.17 -1.13
N VAL A 118 -11.24 -13.89 -0.61
CA VAL A 118 -11.19 -14.42 0.75
C VAL A 118 -11.07 -15.94 0.64
N GLU A 119 -10.14 -16.54 1.36
CA GLU A 119 -10.02 -17.99 1.47
C GLU A 119 -10.33 -18.38 2.91
N ILE A 120 -11.25 -19.33 3.08
CA ILE A 120 -11.78 -19.72 4.37
C ILE A 120 -11.39 -21.17 4.64
N GLU A 121 -10.54 -21.39 5.64
CA GLU A 121 -10.06 -22.71 6.00
C GLU A 121 -10.34 -23.00 7.47
N ARG A 122 -11.01 -24.11 7.78
CA ARG A 122 -11.12 -24.58 9.17
C ARG A 122 -9.78 -25.16 9.61
N VAL A 123 -9.32 -24.82 10.81
CA VAL A 123 -7.98 -25.21 11.32
C VAL A 123 -8.08 -25.98 12.63
N GLN A 124 -7.09 -26.81 12.97
CA GLN A 124 -7.13 -27.62 14.20
C GLN A 124 -6.93 -26.79 15.47
N SER A 125 -7.69 -27.06 16.54
CA SER A 125 -7.61 -26.36 17.83
C SER A 125 -6.25 -26.50 18.55
N GLY A 126 -5.52 -27.59 18.29
CA GLY A 126 -4.17 -27.82 18.83
C GLY A 126 -3.03 -27.38 17.91
N ASN A 127 -3.33 -27.06 16.64
CA ASN A 127 -2.35 -26.64 15.65
C ASN A 127 -3.03 -25.85 14.52
N PHE A 128 -2.97 -24.53 14.59
CA PHE A 128 -3.64 -23.67 13.63
C PHE A 128 -3.04 -23.72 12.21
N ASP A 129 -1.88 -24.35 12.01
CA ASP A 129 -1.25 -24.53 10.69
C ASP A 129 -1.73 -25.76 9.93
N GLN A 130 -2.59 -26.57 10.54
CA GLN A 130 -3.17 -27.74 9.90
C GLN A 130 -4.67 -27.55 9.68
N ALA A 131 -5.12 -27.98 8.50
CA ALA A 131 -6.54 -28.12 8.21
C ALA A 131 -7.23 -28.95 9.31
N GLY A 132 -8.31 -28.39 9.84
CA GLY A 132 -9.14 -28.96 10.87
C GLY A 132 -10.29 -29.77 10.30
N PRO A 133 -10.97 -30.57 11.14
CA PRO A 133 -12.23 -31.19 10.77
C PRO A 133 -13.31 -30.12 10.54
N PHE A 134 -14.41 -30.50 9.90
CA PHE A 134 -15.52 -29.61 9.55
C PHE A 134 -16.19 -28.96 10.78
N ASP A 135 -16.12 -29.61 11.93
CA ASP A 135 -16.65 -29.16 13.22
C ASP A 135 -15.63 -28.33 14.03
N SER A 136 -14.46 -28.01 13.47
CA SER A 136 -13.51 -27.17 14.21
C SER A 136 -14.11 -25.79 14.50
N PRO A 137 -14.01 -25.30 15.75
CA PRO A 137 -14.46 -23.96 16.11
C PRO A 137 -13.48 -22.88 15.63
N PHE A 138 -12.33 -23.23 15.04
CA PHE A 138 -11.35 -22.25 14.55
C PHE A 138 -11.33 -22.20 13.03
N VAL A 139 -11.40 -20.98 12.49
CA VAL A 139 -11.37 -20.68 11.06
C VAL A 139 -10.24 -19.70 10.77
N ARG A 140 -9.38 -20.04 9.83
CA ARG A 140 -8.41 -19.15 9.20
C ARG A 140 -9.09 -18.43 8.05
N VAL A 141 -9.08 -17.11 8.10
CA VAL A 141 -9.55 -16.24 7.03
C VAL A 141 -8.31 -15.60 6.42
N THR A 142 -8.06 -15.87 5.15
CA THR A 142 -6.99 -15.23 4.37
C THR A 142 -7.62 -14.29 3.37
N VAL A 143 -7.26 -13.01 3.40
CA VAL A 143 -7.79 -12.01 2.48
C VAL A 143 -6.66 -11.50 1.60
N THR A 144 -6.86 -11.60 0.29
CA THR A 144 -5.95 -11.07 -0.72
C THR A 144 -6.67 -9.98 -1.52
N VAL A 145 -6.08 -8.78 -1.53
CA VAL A 145 -6.57 -7.67 -2.33
C VAL A 145 -5.75 -7.58 -3.62
N THR A 146 -6.44 -7.50 -4.75
CA THR A 146 -5.82 -7.36 -6.06
C THR A 146 -6.26 -6.07 -6.75
N LYS A 147 -5.42 -5.52 -7.63
CA LYS A 147 -5.78 -4.41 -8.54
C LYS A 147 -5.31 -4.76 -9.94
N GLY A 148 -6.23 -4.72 -10.91
CA GLY A 148 -5.94 -5.18 -12.27
C GLY A 148 -5.45 -6.63 -12.33
N GLY A 149 -5.88 -7.48 -11.39
CA GLY A 149 -5.48 -8.88 -11.29
C GLY A 149 -4.11 -9.13 -10.63
N GLN A 150 -3.40 -8.09 -10.19
CA GLN A 150 -2.14 -8.23 -9.46
C GLN A 150 -2.40 -8.15 -7.94
N PRO A 151 -1.89 -9.07 -7.12
CA PRO A 151 -2.01 -8.98 -5.66
C PRO A 151 -1.19 -7.80 -5.14
N ILE A 152 -1.83 -6.95 -4.32
CA ILE A 152 -1.19 -5.80 -3.66
C ILE A 152 -0.83 -6.16 -2.22
N SER A 153 -1.81 -6.66 -1.47
CA SER A 153 -1.64 -7.06 -0.07
C SER A 153 -2.42 -8.34 0.21
N SER A 154 -1.91 -9.11 1.16
CA SER A 154 -2.52 -10.34 1.65
C SER A 154 -2.25 -10.47 3.14
N THR A 155 -3.27 -10.82 3.91
CA THR A 155 -3.13 -11.07 5.34
C THR A 155 -4.03 -12.24 5.73
N SER A 156 -3.69 -12.91 6.83
CA SER A 156 -4.52 -13.96 7.40
C SER A 156 -4.68 -13.80 8.90
N TRP A 157 -5.80 -14.27 9.42
CA TRP A 157 -6.07 -14.29 10.85
C TRP A 157 -6.94 -15.49 11.23
N ILE A 158 -6.92 -15.84 12.51
CA ILE A 158 -7.77 -16.90 13.06
C ILE A 158 -8.96 -16.27 13.77
N ARG A 159 -10.15 -16.84 13.54
CA ARG A 159 -11.39 -16.56 14.26
C ARG A 159 -11.87 -17.81 14.98
N ALA A 160 -12.35 -17.61 16.20
CA ALA A 160 -13.13 -18.62 16.91
C ALA A 160 -14.60 -18.39 16.56
N ASN A 161 -15.28 -19.44 16.12
CA ASN A 161 -16.72 -19.52 16.04
C ASN A 161 -17.24 -19.87 17.43
N MET A 162 -17.93 -18.93 18.09
CA MET A 162 -18.39 -19.10 19.48
C MET A 162 -19.88 -19.45 19.60
N ASP A 163 -20.59 -19.68 18.49
CA ASP A 163 -22.03 -19.91 18.47
C ASP A 163 -22.44 -21.38 18.75
N GLU A 164 -21.69 -22.09 19.60
CA GLU A 164 -22.06 -23.45 20.06
C GLU A 164 -22.74 -23.46 21.44
#